data_AF-A0A2V7KCP5-F1
#
_entry.id   AF-A0A2V7KCP5-F1
#
_cell.length_a   1.000
_cell.length_b   1.000
_cell.length_c   1.000
_cell.angle_alpha   90.00
_cell.angle_beta   90.00
_cell.angle_gamma   90.00
#
_symmetry.space_group_name_H-M   'P 1'
#
loop_
_entity.id
_entity.type
_entity.pdbx_description
1 polymer ?
#
loop_
_entity_poly.entity_id
_entity_poly.type
_entity_poly.pdbx_seq_one_letter_code
_entity_poly.pdbx_strand_id
1 'polypeptide(L)'
;MPLIGHMRPGSAPAQGPQAPTVDNGIYYHGGPVILAQKVAAIYWSSNTIYAGGPAPGTTGPGSADGSVIGYFLNNLGGSPYYNINTTYTDSAGTAIQNSVTYTEFWASNTNVPLPVVPVTDLQMQNQIIAGFTNGQLTYDPSTLYVIFSDQFVNLGGGFGLVFHLERQ
;
A
#
# COMPACT_ATOMS: atom_id res chain seq x y z
N MET A 1 45.16 -22.23 -35.70
CA MET A 1 44.66 -23.22 -34.73
C MET A 1 44.25 -22.45 -33.47
N PRO A 2 42.97 -22.49 -33.05
CA PRO A 2 42.36 -21.49 -32.15
C PRO A 2 42.41 -21.88 -30.67
N LEU A 3 42.21 -20.91 -29.77
CA LEU A 3 41.95 -21.16 -28.34
C LEU A 3 40.54 -20.70 -27.97
N ILE A 4 39.82 -21.63 -27.34
CA ILE A 4 38.38 -21.65 -27.04
C ILE A 4 38.05 -20.72 -25.85
N GLY A 5 36.91 -20.02 -25.95
CA GLY A 5 36.49 -18.96 -25.03
C GLY A 5 35.90 -19.42 -23.70
N HIS A 6 35.86 -18.49 -22.75
CA HIS A 6 35.02 -18.54 -21.56
C HIS A 6 34.28 -17.20 -21.44
N MET A 7 33.01 -17.18 -21.83
CA MET A 7 32.09 -16.08 -21.53
C MET A 7 31.74 -16.14 -20.04
N ARG A 8 31.98 -15.05 -19.31
CA ARG A 8 31.30 -14.81 -18.03
C ARG A 8 29.87 -14.36 -18.34
N PRO A 9 28.82 -15.01 -17.82
CA PRO A 9 27.45 -14.54 -17.99
C PRO A 9 27.25 -13.25 -17.19
N GLY A 10 26.74 -12.18 -17.82
CA GLY A 10 26.12 -11.08 -17.10
C GLY A 10 26.41 -9.64 -17.55
N SER A 11 27.16 -9.38 -18.61
CA SER A 11 27.29 -8.00 -19.13
C SER A 11 26.26 -7.73 -20.24
N ALA A 12 25.22 -6.97 -19.90
CA ALA A 12 24.30 -6.37 -20.87
C ALA A 12 25.07 -5.45 -21.85
N PRO A 13 24.69 -5.41 -23.14
CA PRO A 13 25.37 -4.58 -24.12
C PRO A 13 25.17 -3.09 -23.83
N ALA A 14 26.23 -2.31 -24.04
CA ALA A 14 26.27 -0.87 -23.85
C ALA A 14 25.19 -0.14 -24.68
N GLN A 15 24.35 0.66 -24.02
CA GLN A 15 23.41 1.57 -24.66
C GLN A 15 23.67 3.01 -24.20
N GLY A 16 24.24 3.82 -25.11
CA GLY A 16 24.14 5.29 -25.16
C GLY A 16 24.62 6.10 -23.94
N PRO A 17 24.66 7.44 -24.05
CA PRO A 17 24.89 8.31 -22.90
C PRO A 17 23.78 8.07 -21.87
N GLN A 18 24.14 7.46 -20.75
CA GLN A 18 23.24 7.14 -19.66
C GLN A 18 22.68 8.45 -19.09
N ALA A 19 21.36 8.63 -19.22
CA ALA A 19 20.67 9.69 -18.51
C ALA A 19 21.07 9.63 -17.02
N PRO A 20 21.23 10.77 -16.31
CA PRO A 20 21.56 10.75 -14.90
C PRO A 20 20.57 9.82 -14.21
N THR A 21 21.08 8.75 -13.59
CA THR A 21 20.26 7.85 -12.80
C THR A 21 19.75 8.68 -11.63
N VAL A 22 18.50 9.14 -11.73
CA VAL A 22 17.82 9.78 -10.62
C VAL A 22 17.67 8.69 -9.57
N ASP A 23 18.55 8.77 -8.57
CA ASP A 23 18.44 7.96 -7.36
C ASP A 23 17.08 8.26 -6.72
N ASN A 24 16.27 7.23 -6.52
CA ASN A 24 14.95 7.38 -5.88
C ASN A 24 15.08 7.52 -4.35
N GLY A 25 16.30 7.37 -3.80
CA GLY A 25 16.59 7.47 -2.37
C GLY A 25 16.08 6.27 -1.56
N ILE A 26 15.53 5.25 -2.22
CA ILE A 26 14.97 4.06 -1.58
C ILE A 26 15.99 2.93 -1.72
N TYR A 27 16.66 2.63 -0.62
CA TYR A 27 17.67 1.58 -0.54
C TYR A 27 17.14 0.42 0.27
N TYR A 28 17.08 -0.74 -0.37
CA TYR A 28 16.74 -1.98 0.29
C TYR A 28 18.01 -2.77 0.62
N HIS A 29 18.13 -3.22 1.87
CA HIS A 29 19.36 -3.79 2.42
C HIS A 29 19.34 -5.33 2.58
N GLY A 30 18.42 -6.03 1.91
CA GLY A 30 18.38 -7.50 1.95
C GLY A 30 17.69 -8.10 3.18
N GLY A 31 16.77 -7.36 3.81
CA GLY A 31 15.99 -7.83 4.96
C GLY A 31 14.87 -8.84 4.61
N PRO A 32 13.93 -9.08 5.52
CA PRO A 32 12.70 -9.78 5.19
C PRO A 32 11.80 -8.93 4.28
N VAL A 33 11.12 -9.58 3.33
CA VAL A 33 10.07 -8.97 2.48
C VAL A 33 8.83 -9.86 2.45
N ILE A 34 7.67 -9.25 2.19
CA ILE A 34 6.44 -9.98 1.91
C ILE A 34 6.49 -10.40 0.44
N LEU A 35 6.66 -11.69 0.17
CA LEU A 35 6.83 -12.19 -1.20
C LEU A 35 5.53 -12.16 -2.00
N ALA A 36 4.39 -12.41 -1.36
CA ALA A 36 3.06 -12.36 -2.00
C ALA A 36 2.16 -11.47 -1.15
N GLN A 37 1.97 -10.24 -1.61
CA GLN A 37 1.30 -9.22 -0.81
C GLN A 37 -0.22 -9.40 -0.80
N LYS A 38 -0.81 -9.31 0.39
CA LYS A 38 -2.24 -9.14 0.56
C LYS A 38 -2.53 -7.71 0.99
N VAL A 39 -3.72 -7.23 0.70
CA VAL A 39 -4.17 -5.90 1.12
C VAL A 39 -5.58 -6.02 1.68
N ALA A 40 -5.86 -5.31 2.78
CA ALA A 40 -7.20 -5.07 3.30
C ALA A 40 -7.43 -3.56 3.42
N ALA A 41 -8.61 -3.11 3.01
CA ALA A 41 -8.97 -1.68 3.04
C ALA A 41 -9.86 -1.37 4.23
N ILE A 42 -9.58 -0.25 4.90
CA ILE A 42 -10.35 0.24 6.04
C ILE A 42 -10.88 1.62 5.67
N TYR A 43 -12.18 1.71 5.41
CA TYR A 43 -12.86 2.98 5.19
C TYR A 43 -13.34 3.51 6.54
N TRP A 44 -12.63 4.46 7.13
CA TRP A 44 -12.93 5.00 8.45
C TRP A 44 -13.70 6.31 8.33
N SER A 45 -15.02 6.19 8.22
CA SER A 45 -15.92 7.33 8.00
C SER A 45 -17.37 7.00 8.36
N SER A 46 -18.13 8.03 8.73
CA SER A 46 -19.58 7.95 8.87
C SER A 46 -20.32 7.97 7.52
N ASN A 47 -19.62 8.21 6.42
CA ASN A 47 -20.16 8.29 5.06
C ASN A 47 -19.41 7.35 4.11
N THR A 48 -20.04 6.96 3.01
CA THR A 48 -19.33 6.32 1.90
C THR A 48 -18.31 7.31 1.32
N ILE A 49 -17.03 6.95 1.33
CA ILE A 49 -15.91 7.83 0.96
C ILE A 49 -15.81 8.00 -0.57
N TYR A 50 -15.99 6.91 -1.32
CA TYR A 50 -15.91 6.90 -2.78
C TYR A 50 -17.22 6.41 -3.38
N ALA A 51 -17.64 7.00 -4.49
CA ALA A 51 -18.82 6.54 -5.22
C ALA A 51 -18.73 5.03 -5.54
N GLY A 52 -19.82 4.30 -5.32
CA GLY A 52 -19.87 2.83 -5.48
C GLY A 52 -19.14 2.03 -4.40
N GLY A 53 -18.51 2.70 -3.44
CA GLY A 53 -17.78 2.06 -2.34
C GLY A 53 -18.68 1.51 -1.23
N PRO A 54 -18.06 0.84 -0.25
CA PRO A 54 -18.77 0.24 0.87
C PRO A 54 -19.65 1.23 1.63
N ALA A 55 -20.83 0.75 2.07
CA ALA A 55 -21.68 1.48 2.99
C ALA A 55 -21.06 1.47 4.40
N PRO A 56 -21.10 2.60 5.16
CA PRO A 56 -20.61 2.64 6.53
C PRO A 56 -21.25 1.55 7.40
N GLY A 57 -20.44 0.87 8.21
CA GLY A 57 -20.85 -0.24 9.09
C GLY A 57 -20.87 -1.61 8.42
N THR A 58 -20.28 -1.76 7.23
CA THR A 58 -20.24 -3.04 6.50
C THR A 58 -18.83 -3.61 6.39
N THR A 59 -18.75 -4.92 6.18
CA THR A 59 -17.53 -5.66 5.84
C THR A 59 -17.82 -6.55 4.65
N GLY A 60 -16.78 -6.97 3.93
CA GLY A 60 -16.96 -7.90 2.83
C GLY A 60 -15.64 -8.27 2.14
N PRO A 61 -15.69 -9.21 1.19
CA PRO A 61 -14.53 -9.53 0.38
C PRO A 61 -14.11 -8.34 -0.47
N GLY A 62 -12.81 -8.21 -0.78
CA GLY A 62 -12.29 -7.13 -1.62
C GLY A 62 -12.93 -7.07 -3.01
N SER A 63 -13.42 -8.20 -3.53
CA SER A 63 -14.16 -8.28 -4.80
C SER A 63 -15.54 -7.60 -4.76
N ALA A 64 -16.10 -7.34 -3.58
CA ALA A 64 -17.38 -6.66 -3.40
C ALA A 64 -17.23 -5.13 -3.23
N ASP A 65 -16.01 -4.62 -3.20
CA ASP A 65 -15.74 -3.19 -3.14
C ASP A 65 -15.84 -2.57 -4.54
N GLY A 66 -16.97 -1.91 -4.80
CA GLY A 66 -17.26 -1.24 -6.07
C GLY A 66 -16.61 0.14 -6.21
N SER A 67 -15.79 0.59 -5.25
CA SER A 67 -15.13 1.89 -5.33
C SER A 67 -13.97 1.90 -6.32
N VAL A 68 -13.45 3.10 -6.60
CA VAL A 68 -12.19 3.27 -7.33
C VAL A 68 -11.01 2.59 -6.64
N ILE A 69 -10.99 2.56 -5.29
CA ILE A 69 -9.96 1.86 -4.53
C ILE A 69 -10.11 0.36 -4.69
N GLY A 70 -11.33 -0.16 -4.60
CA GLY A 70 -11.62 -1.57 -4.86
C GLY A 70 -11.20 -1.97 -6.27
N TYR A 71 -11.54 -1.19 -7.30
CA TYR A 71 -11.09 -1.42 -8.66
C TYR A 71 -9.56 -1.44 -8.77
N PHE A 72 -8.88 -0.45 -8.20
CA PHE A 72 -7.42 -0.38 -8.22
C PHE A 72 -6.77 -1.59 -7.55
N LEU A 73 -7.16 -1.94 -6.33
CA LEU A 73 -6.57 -3.03 -5.56
C LEU A 73 -6.83 -4.41 -6.21
N ASN A 74 -8.01 -4.62 -6.81
CA ASN A 74 -8.32 -5.84 -7.55
C ASN A 74 -7.53 -5.98 -8.87
N ASN A 75 -6.94 -4.90 -9.39
CA ASN A 75 -6.19 -4.90 -10.66
C ASN A 75 -4.69 -4.56 -10.50
N LEU A 76 -4.22 -4.38 -9.27
CA LEU A 76 -2.83 -4.01 -9.01
C LEU A 76 -1.87 -5.19 -9.26
N GLY A 77 -2.25 -6.38 -8.82
CA GLY A 77 -1.49 -7.61 -9.04
C GLY A 77 -1.37 -7.95 -10.52
N GLY A 78 -0.19 -8.37 -10.97
CA GLY A 78 0.07 -8.65 -12.38
C GLY A 78 0.30 -7.40 -13.24
N SER A 79 0.07 -6.20 -12.72
CA SER A 79 0.28 -4.96 -13.49
C SER A 79 1.76 -4.71 -13.76
N PRO A 80 2.11 -4.01 -14.87
CA PRO A 80 3.49 -3.56 -15.10
C PRO A 80 4.03 -2.64 -14.00
N TYR A 81 3.14 -1.90 -13.33
CA TYR A 81 3.54 -1.01 -12.23
C TYR A 81 3.94 -1.81 -10.98
N TYR A 82 3.13 -2.79 -10.58
CA TYR A 82 3.50 -3.66 -9.46
C TYR A 82 4.69 -4.57 -9.79
N ASN A 83 4.90 -4.90 -11.07
CA ASN A 83 6.05 -5.68 -11.51
C ASN A 83 7.41 -5.04 -11.17
N ILE A 84 7.46 -3.71 -10.94
CA ILE A 84 8.68 -3.03 -10.46
C ILE A 84 9.17 -3.65 -9.15
N ASN A 85 8.24 -4.07 -8.28
CA ASN A 85 8.59 -4.64 -6.98
C ASN A 85 9.30 -6.01 -7.10
N THR A 86 9.19 -6.70 -8.23
CA THR A 86 9.91 -7.97 -8.47
C THR A 86 11.44 -7.80 -8.55
N THR A 87 11.92 -6.55 -8.60
CA THR A 87 13.35 -6.24 -8.52
C THR A 87 13.91 -6.29 -7.10
N TYR A 88 13.06 -6.33 -6.07
CA TYR A 88 13.47 -6.51 -4.68
C TYR A 88 13.42 -8.00 -4.29
N THR A 89 14.44 -8.47 -3.56
CA THR A 89 14.57 -9.87 -3.14
C THR A 89 14.71 -10.00 -1.63
N ASP A 90 14.28 -11.11 -1.02
CA ASP A 90 14.64 -11.41 0.36
C ASP A 90 16.15 -11.70 0.54
N SER A 91 16.56 -11.97 1.78
CA SER A 91 17.94 -12.36 2.11
C SER A 91 18.44 -13.64 1.42
N ALA A 92 17.54 -14.48 0.89
CA ALA A 92 17.86 -15.70 0.15
C ALA A 92 17.87 -15.50 -1.38
N GLY A 93 17.57 -14.29 -1.86
CA GLY A 93 17.49 -13.95 -3.28
C GLY A 93 16.13 -14.22 -3.93
N THR A 94 15.10 -14.54 -3.14
CA THR A 94 13.73 -14.74 -3.66
C THR A 94 13.08 -13.40 -3.96
N ALA A 95 12.71 -13.16 -5.21
CA ALA A 95 12.03 -11.94 -5.63
C ALA A 95 10.59 -11.86 -5.10
N ILE A 96 10.12 -10.63 -4.84
CA ILE A 96 8.69 -10.36 -4.64
C ILE A 96 7.93 -10.85 -5.88
N GLN A 97 6.80 -11.52 -5.67
CA GLN A 97 5.93 -11.98 -6.75
C GLN A 97 5.16 -10.80 -7.33
N ASN A 98 4.93 -10.77 -8.64
CA ASN A 98 4.02 -9.80 -9.27
C ASN A 98 2.54 -10.16 -8.97
N SER A 99 2.18 -10.17 -7.70
CA SER A 99 0.87 -10.55 -7.20
C SER A 99 0.49 -9.66 -6.02
N VAL A 100 -0.74 -9.18 -6.06
CA VAL A 100 -1.43 -8.53 -4.94
C VAL A 100 -2.80 -9.15 -4.85
N THR A 101 -3.18 -9.60 -3.65
CA THR A 101 -4.53 -10.08 -3.38
C THR A 101 -5.25 -9.08 -2.51
N TYR A 102 -6.31 -8.46 -3.02
CA TYR A 102 -7.21 -7.64 -2.21
C TYR A 102 -8.20 -8.56 -1.48
N THR A 103 -8.02 -8.72 -0.17
CA THR A 103 -8.69 -9.77 0.60
C THR A 103 -10.07 -9.34 1.09
N GLU A 104 -10.14 -8.21 1.76
CA GLU A 104 -11.33 -7.76 2.47
C GLU A 104 -11.38 -6.23 2.60
N PHE A 105 -12.57 -5.73 2.87
CA PHE A 105 -12.75 -4.37 3.35
C PHE A 105 -13.51 -4.35 4.68
N TRP A 106 -13.25 -3.29 5.44
CA TRP A 106 -14.07 -2.88 6.57
C TRP A 106 -14.40 -1.39 6.48
N ALA A 107 -15.68 -1.07 6.36
CA ALA A 107 -16.19 0.29 6.42
C ALA A 107 -16.55 0.64 7.87
N SER A 108 -15.56 1.03 8.67
CA SER A 108 -15.78 1.44 10.05
C SER A 108 -16.54 2.77 10.13
N ASN A 109 -17.67 2.76 10.81
CA ASN A 109 -18.48 3.93 11.15
C ASN A 109 -18.43 4.27 12.65
N THR A 110 -17.47 3.69 13.38
CA THR A 110 -17.27 3.90 14.82
C THR A 110 -15.99 4.67 15.09
N ASN A 111 -15.98 5.49 16.15
CA ASN A 111 -14.83 6.32 16.53
C ASN A 111 -14.27 7.15 15.36
N VAL A 112 -15.15 7.59 14.45
CA VAL A 112 -14.74 8.29 13.23
C VAL A 112 -13.96 9.56 13.59
N PRO A 113 -12.79 9.81 12.98
CA PRO A 113 -11.99 10.98 13.30
C PRO A 113 -12.74 12.26 13.00
N LEU A 114 -12.53 13.27 13.83
CA LEU A 114 -13.12 14.58 13.61
C LEU A 114 -12.42 15.29 12.45
N PRO A 115 -13.16 16.01 11.59
CA PRO A 115 -12.58 16.89 10.61
C PRO A 115 -11.58 17.86 11.23
N VAL A 116 -10.48 18.14 10.53
CA VAL A 116 -9.46 19.14 10.89
C VAL A 116 -8.65 18.80 12.16
N VAL A 117 -8.99 17.71 12.87
CA VAL A 117 -8.21 17.21 14.01
C VAL A 117 -7.22 16.15 13.51
N PRO A 118 -5.90 16.34 13.68
CA PRO A 118 -4.92 15.33 13.30
C PRO A 118 -5.13 14.01 14.04
N VAL A 119 -5.10 12.92 13.28
CA VAL A 119 -5.09 11.55 13.80
C VAL A 119 -3.65 11.15 14.10
N THR A 120 -3.43 10.59 15.27
CA THR A 120 -2.14 10.05 15.69
C THR A 120 -1.94 8.62 15.19
N ASP A 121 -0.67 8.21 15.05
CA ASP A 121 -0.33 6.82 14.72
C ASP A 121 -0.94 5.82 15.72
N LEU A 122 -1.03 6.19 17.00
CA LEU A 122 -1.66 5.37 18.03
C LEU A 122 -3.16 5.20 17.79
N GLN A 123 -3.87 6.24 17.33
CA GLN A 123 -5.30 6.13 17.00
C GLN A 123 -5.52 5.24 15.77
N MET A 124 -4.68 5.34 14.75
CA MET A 124 -4.74 4.45 13.59
C MET A 124 -4.47 2.99 13.99
N GLN A 125 -3.45 2.74 14.80
CA GLN A 125 -3.15 1.40 15.32
C GLN A 125 -4.32 0.84 16.15
N ASN A 126 -4.87 1.63 17.06
CA ASN A 126 -6.02 1.23 17.87
C ASN A 126 -7.24 0.91 17.00
N GLN A 127 -7.47 1.65 15.92
CA GLN A 127 -8.56 1.39 14.99
C GLN A 127 -8.40 0.03 14.29
N ILE A 128 -7.19 -0.28 13.81
CA ILE A 128 -6.88 -1.59 13.20
C ILE A 128 -7.04 -2.71 14.22
N ILE A 129 -6.51 -2.54 15.44
CA ILE A 129 -6.64 -3.50 16.54
C ILE A 129 -8.10 -3.76 16.90
N ALA A 130 -8.94 -2.72 16.92
CA ALA A 130 -10.38 -2.86 17.14
C ALA A 130 -11.04 -3.69 16.04
N GLY A 131 -10.61 -3.54 14.79
CA GLY A 131 -11.07 -4.36 13.67
C GLY A 131 -10.79 -5.84 13.89
N PHE A 132 -9.57 -6.20 14.33
CA PHE A 132 -9.23 -7.59 14.67
C PHE A 132 -10.03 -8.10 15.87
N THR A 133 -10.10 -7.30 16.93
CA THR A 133 -10.74 -7.70 18.20
C THR A 133 -12.25 -7.95 18.01
N ASN A 134 -12.90 -7.16 17.17
CA ASN A 134 -14.34 -7.24 16.93
C ASN A 134 -14.70 -8.10 15.70
N GLY A 135 -13.73 -8.83 15.13
CA GLY A 135 -13.94 -9.71 13.99
C GLY A 135 -14.34 -9.02 12.68
N GLN A 136 -14.04 -7.72 12.54
CA GLN A 136 -14.29 -6.94 11.33
C GLN A 136 -13.17 -7.06 10.30
N LEU A 137 -11.97 -7.45 10.77
CA LEU A 137 -10.80 -7.72 9.96
C LEU A 137 -10.19 -9.06 10.39
N THR A 138 -9.63 -9.81 9.43
CA THR A 138 -8.83 -10.99 9.72
C THR A 138 -7.37 -10.60 9.86
N TYR A 139 -6.73 -10.88 11.00
CA TYR A 139 -5.29 -10.67 11.16
C TYR A 139 -4.49 -11.66 10.29
N ASP A 140 -3.59 -11.13 9.46
CA ASP A 140 -2.64 -11.89 8.66
C ASP A 140 -1.33 -11.07 8.57
N PRO A 141 -0.17 -11.62 9.02
CA PRO A 141 1.10 -10.92 9.00
C PRO A 141 1.64 -10.61 7.60
N SER A 142 1.05 -11.17 6.54
CA SER A 142 1.40 -10.89 5.14
C SER A 142 0.46 -9.87 4.48
N THR A 143 -0.44 -9.26 5.25
CA THR A 143 -1.43 -8.28 4.77
C THR A 143 -1.05 -6.85 5.14
N LEU A 144 -1.11 -5.97 4.16
CA LEU A 144 -1.09 -4.53 4.36
C LEU A 144 -2.50 -4.04 4.69
N TYR A 145 -2.69 -3.40 5.85
CA TYR A 145 -3.94 -2.78 6.26
C TYR A 145 -3.89 -1.28 5.97
N VAL A 146 -4.73 -0.81 5.04
CA VAL A 146 -4.69 0.56 4.54
C VAL A 146 -5.93 1.32 4.99
N ILE A 147 -5.74 2.46 5.66
CA ILE A 147 -6.83 3.32 6.13
C ILE A 147 -7.10 4.41 5.09
N PHE A 148 -8.38 4.56 4.74
CA PHE A 148 -8.94 5.67 3.97
C PHE A 148 -9.92 6.43 4.87
N SER A 149 -9.82 7.76 4.89
CA SER A 149 -10.72 8.63 5.65
C SER A 149 -11.47 9.59 4.73
N ASP A 150 -12.44 10.31 5.29
CA ASP A 150 -13.13 11.36 4.53
C ASP A 150 -12.21 12.55 4.18
N GLN A 151 -12.73 13.43 3.31
CA GLN A 151 -12.03 14.56 2.69
C GLN A 151 -11.52 15.64 3.64
N PHE A 152 -11.86 15.62 4.94
CA PHE A 152 -11.42 16.62 5.92
C PHE A 152 -10.70 16.03 7.13
N VAL A 153 -10.52 14.72 7.17
CA VAL A 153 -9.69 14.06 8.18
C VAL A 153 -8.23 14.16 7.80
N ASN A 154 -7.40 14.56 8.76
CA ASN A 154 -5.95 14.54 8.64
C ASN A 154 -5.43 13.26 9.30
N LEU A 155 -5.08 12.24 8.51
CA LEU A 155 -4.55 10.95 9.01
C LEU A 155 -3.11 11.03 9.57
N GLY A 156 -2.59 12.23 9.80
CA GLY A 156 -1.20 12.43 10.19
C GLY A 156 -0.24 12.26 8.99
N GLY A 157 1.06 12.46 9.26
CA GLY A 157 2.10 12.48 8.23
C GLY A 157 2.62 13.89 7.95
N GLY A 158 3.92 14.01 7.66
CA GLY A 158 4.63 15.27 7.43
C GLY A 158 4.18 16.09 6.21
N PHE A 159 3.07 15.73 5.57
CA PHE A 159 2.44 16.45 4.48
C PHE A 159 1.10 17.01 4.95
N GLY A 160 1.12 18.11 5.71
CA GLY A 160 -0.14 18.68 6.21
C GLY A 160 -0.07 19.84 7.20
N LEU A 161 1.03 20.60 7.29
CA LEU A 161 1.07 21.81 8.13
C LEU A 161 1.35 23.06 7.29
N VAL A 162 0.30 23.67 6.74
CA VAL A 162 0.24 25.13 6.56
C VAL A 162 -1.17 25.59 6.92
N PHE A 163 -1.39 25.94 8.18
CA PHE A 163 -2.41 26.93 8.53
C PHE A 163 -1.69 28.26 8.75
N HIS A 164 -1.59 29.09 7.70
CA HIS A 164 -1.28 30.51 7.89
C HIS A 164 -2.60 31.24 8.09
N LEU A 165 -3.04 31.34 9.34
CA LEU A 165 -4.11 32.26 9.74
C LEU A 165 -3.45 33.52 10.30
N GLU A 166 -3.16 34.48 9.43
CA GLU A 166 -2.97 35.85 9.90
C GLU A 166 -4.34 36.44 10.19
N ARG A 167 -4.60 36.65 11.48
CA ARG A 167 -5.60 37.61 11.95
C ARG A 167 -5.01 39.01 11.69
N GLN A 168 -5.66 39.78 10.83
CA GLN A 168 -5.66 41.25 10.96
C GLN A 168 -7.01 41.67 11.54
#